data_AF-Q0RHE8-F1
#
_entry.id   AF-Q0RHE8-F1
#
_cell.length_a   1.000
_cell.length_b   1.000
_cell.length_c   1.000
_cell.angle_alpha   90.00
_cell.angle_beta   90.00
_cell.angle_gamma   90.00
#
_symmetry.space_group_name_H-M   'P 1'
#
loop_
_entity.id
_entity.type
_entity.pdbx_description
1 polymer ?
#
loop_
_entity_poly.entity_id
_entity_poly.type
_entity_poly.pdbx_seq_one_letter_code
_entity_poly.pdbx_strand_id
1 'polypeptide(L)'
;MGSALGARLASAGHEVAYGSRTPEDRTGSVSQTDAVQGAELVIIAIPGTAVLSTLEGIGEDVLADRIVLDVSAAFTPDMALAYPNDSVARRVQTRFPRARVVKSLNTMNVSIMVDPLASLSQATVFVSGENQDAKAAVKGLLADLGWTTESILDLGGVASATATEHAAPLFFATYLALQTMRFNIAITR
;
A
#
# COMPACT_ATOMS: atom_id res chain seq x y z
N MET A 1 -2.38 -2.90 -9.91
CA MET A 1 -2.26 -1.94 -8.79
C MET A 1 -1.22 -0.87 -9.10
N GLY A 2 0.07 -1.22 -9.22
CA GLY A 2 1.15 -0.24 -9.46
C GLY A 2 0.91 0.76 -10.60
N SER A 3 0.52 0.30 -11.79
CA SER A 3 0.26 1.20 -12.92
C SER A 3 -0.87 2.21 -12.67
N ALA A 4 -1.92 1.83 -11.94
CA ALA A 4 -3.04 2.72 -11.66
C ALA A 4 -2.67 3.81 -10.64
N LEU A 5 -1.99 3.41 -9.55
CA LEU A 5 -1.46 4.36 -8.56
C LEU A 5 -0.46 5.32 -9.20
N GLY A 6 0.51 4.79 -9.95
CA GLY A 6 1.51 5.63 -10.61
C GLY A 6 0.92 6.60 -11.62
N ALA A 7 -0.05 6.17 -12.44
CA ALA A 7 -0.73 7.07 -13.38
C ALA A 7 -1.50 8.18 -12.66
N ARG A 8 -2.21 7.84 -11.57
CA ARG A 8 -2.96 8.83 -10.79
C ARG A 8 -2.03 9.83 -10.09
N LEU A 9 -0.96 9.36 -9.46
CA LEU A 9 0.02 10.22 -8.80
C LEU A 9 0.71 11.16 -9.81
N ALA A 10 1.08 10.65 -10.98
CA ALA A 10 1.61 11.49 -12.06
C ALA A 10 0.59 12.57 -12.50
N SER A 11 -0.70 12.23 -12.60
CA SER A 11 -1.74 13.21 -12.91
C SER A 11 -1.97 14.26 -11.81
N ALA A 12 -1.59 13.92 -10.57
CA ALA A 12 -1.61 14.83 -9.42
C ALA A 12 -0.31 15.65 -9.28
N GLY A 13 0.64 15.50 -10.20
CA GLY A 13 1.87 16.30 -10.25
C GLY A 13 3.11 15.66 -9.63
N HIS A 14 3.04 14.38 -9.21
CA HIS A 14 4.19 13.65 -8.68
C HIS A 14 5.10 13.13 -9.80
N GLU A 15 6.41 13.12 -9.55
CA GLU A 15 7.36 12.37 -10.39
C GLU A 15 7.30 10.88 -10.03
N VAL A 16 7.09 10.02 -11.03
CA VAL A 16 6.85 8.57 -10.81
C VAL A 16 7.84 7.73 -11.62
N ALA A 17 8.60 6.90 -10.91
CA ALA A 17 9.39 5.83 -11.48
C ALA A 17 8.75 4.46 -11.19
N TYR A 18 8.72 3.56 -12.18
CA TYR A 18 8.28 2.18 -12.00
C TYR A 18 9.50 1.27 -11.86
N GLY A 19 9.63 0.58 -10.72
CA GLY A 19 10.67 -0.43 -10.51
C GLY A 19 10.28 -1.78 -11.11
N SER A 20 11.16 -2.37 -11.92
CA SER A 20 10.98 -3.69 -12.54
C SER A 20 12.19 -4.59 -12.29
N ARG A 21 11.96 -5.90 -12.25
CA ARG A 21 13.04 -6.92 -12.23
C ARG A 21 13.73 -7.06 -13.58
N THR A 22 13.00 -6.75 -14.66
CA THR A 22 13.48 -6.74 -16.04
C THR A 22 13.08 -5.40 -16.68
N PRO A 23 13.76 -4.29 -16.32
CA PRO A 23 13.40 -2.97 -16.82
C PRO A 23 13.50 -2.84 -18.35
N GLU A 24 14.39 -3.60 -18.98
CA GLU A 24 14.57 -3.70 -20.43
C GLU A 24 13.31 -4.19 -21.17
N ASP A 25 12.50 -5.02 -20.53
CA ASP A 25 11.26 -5.57 -21.11
C ASP A 25 10.07 -4.62 -20.94
N ARG A 26 10.23 -3.51 -20.22
CA ARG A 26 9.15 -2.60 -19.85
C ARG A 26 9.57 -1.15 -20.01
N THR A 27 9.19 -0.57 -21.14
CA THR A 27 9.40 0.85 -21.46
C THR A 27 8.97 1.77 -20.31
N GLY A 28 9.84 2.70 -19.93
CA GLY A 28 9.60 3.67 -18.86
C GLY A 28 9.73 3.11 -17.44
N SER A 29 10.26 1.90 -17.29
CA SER A 29 10.66 1.36 -15.99
C SER A 29 12.18 1.40 -15.80
N VAL A 30 12.61 1.40 -14.55
CA VAL A 30 14.02 1.31 -14.13
C VAL A 30 14.20 0.10 -13.23
N SER A 31 15.45 -0.24 -12.86
CA SER A 31 15.68 -1.32 -11.90
C SER A 31 14.98 -1.01 -10.57
N GLN A 32 14.62 -2.05 -9.82
CA GLN A 32 13.98 -1.87 -8.50
C GLN A 32 14.85 -1.04 -7.55
N THR A 33 16.17 -1.23 -7.60
CA THR A 33 17.12 -0.49 -6.77
C THR A 33 17.17 0.98 -7.16
N ASP A 34 17.28 1.30 -8.45
CA ASP A 34 17.32 2.69 -8.93
C ASP A 34 16.03 3.43 -8.60
N ALA A 35 14.87 2.77 -8.77
CA ALA A 35 13.57 3.33 -8.41
C ALA A 35 13.51 3.72 -6.92
N VAL A 36 14.04 2.88 -6.03
CA VAL A 36 14.05 3.16 -4.59
C VAL A 36 15.04 4.26 -4.24
N GLN A 37 16.24 4.26 -4.83
CA GLN A 37 17.27 5.27 -4.54
C GLN A 37 16.83 6.69 -4.93
N GLY A 38 16.12 6.82 -6.06
CA GLY A 38 15.60 8.08 -6.57
C GLY A 38 14.29 8.56 -5.92
N ALA A 39 13.66 7.77 -5.06
CA ALA A 39 12.35 8.08 -4.51
C ALA A 39 12.39 8.53 -3.04
N GLU A 40 11.57 9.51 -2.69
CA GLU A 40 11.30 9.90 -1.31
C GLU A 40 10.35 8.91 -0.61
N LEU A 41 9.42 8.35 -1.38
CA LEU A 41 8.41 7.39 -0.94
C LEU A 41 8.30 6.24 -1.94
N VAL A 42 8.38 5.02 -1.44
CA VAL A 42 8.30 3.78 -2.22
C VAL A 42 6.94 3.11 -1.99
N ILE A 43 6.19 2.83 -3.06
CA ILE A 43 4.94 2.08 -2.97
C ILE A 43 5.18 0.62 -3.34
N ILE A 44 4.89 -0.29 -2.41
CA ILE A 44 5.02 -1.73 -2.64
C ILE A 44 3.72 -2.25 -3.26
N ALA A 45 3.65 -2.22 -4.59
CA ALA A 45 2.49 -2.69 -5.37
C ALA A 45 2.72 -4.05 -6.05
N ILE A 46 3.25 -5.01 -5.30
CA ILE A 46 3.56 -6.39 -5.73
C ILE A 46 2.83 -7.41 -4.83
N PRO A 47 2.76 -8.72 -5.18
CA PRO A 47 2.14 -9.73 -4.33
C PRO A 47 2.75 -9.78 -2.93
N GLY A 48 1.93 -9.82 -1.88
CA GLY A 48 2.39 -9.73 -0.49
C GLY A 48 3.43 -10.80 -0.10
N THR A 49 3.32 -12.00 -0.66
CA THR A 49 4.28 -13.11 -0.44
C THR A 49 5.65 -12.87 -1.08
N ALA A 50 5.76 -11.96 -2.03
CA ALA A 50 7.01 -11.60 -2.70
C ALA A 50 7.68 -10.34 -2.13
N VAL A 51 7.01 -9.64 -1.20
CA VAL A 51 7.48 -8.33 -0.69
C VAL A 51 8.81 -8.44 0.01
N LEU A 52 8.92 -9.33 0.99
CA LEU A 52 10.11 -9.42 1.84
C LEU A 52 11.37 -9.76 1.02
N SER A 53 11.29 -10.80 0.19
CA SER A 53 12.42 -11.22 -0.66
C SER A 53 12.80 -10.18 -1.70
N THR A 54 11.83 -9.42 -2.22
CA THR A 54 12.11 -8.30 -3.14
C THR A 54 12.89 -7.18 -2.45
N LEU A 55 12.44 -6.79 -1.25
CA LEU A 55 13.13 -5.75 -0.47
C LEU A 55 14.52 -6.20 0.00
N GLU A 56 14.69 -7.49 0.32
CA GLU A 56 16.00 -8.06 0.65
C GLU A 56 16.95 -8.01 -0.56
N GLY A 57 16.45 -8.24 -1.77
CA GLY A 57 17.23 -8.09 -3.00
C GLY A 57 17.63 -6.64 -3.32
N ILE A 58 16.82 -5.66 -2.92
CA ILE A 58 17.15 -4.22 -3.05
C ILE A 58 18.22 -3.81 -2.03
N GLY A 59 18.16 -4.35 -0.82
CA GLY A 59 19.14 -4.15 0.23
C GLY A 59 18.74 -3.10 1.27
N GLU A 60 19.17 -3.35 2.51
CA GLU A 60 18.80 -2.56 3.69
C GLU A 60 19.33 -1.12 3.65
N ASP A 61 20.54 -0.92 3.14
CA ASP A 61 21.14 0.42 3.03
C ASP A 61 20.37 1.32 2.06
N VAL A 62 19.80 0.74 1.00
CA VAL A 62 19.00 1.47 0.01
C VAL A 62 17.63 1.85 0.58
N LEU A 63 17.06 0.99 1.44
CA LEU A 63 15.77 1.18 2.10
C LEU A 63 15.86 2.01 3.39
N ALA A 64 17.06 2.25 3.90
CA ALA A 64 17.27 2.99 5.13
C ALA A 64 16.66 4.39 5.04
N ASP A 65 15.87 4.75 6.06
CA ASP A 65 15.15 6.01 6.21
C ASP A 65 14.11 6.32 5.12
N ARG A 66 13.92 5.42 4.14
CA ARG A 66 12.88 5.54 3.12
C ARG A 66 11.50 5.32 3.72
N ILE A 67 10.54 6.10 3.23
CA ILE A 67 9.13 5.84 3.50
C ILE A 67 8.70 4.70 2.58
N VAL A 68 8.17 3.65 3.18
CA VAL A 68 7.72 2.45 2.46
C VAL A 68 6.22 2.31 2.68
N LEU A 69 5.44 2.70 1.67
CA LEU A 69 4.00 2.52 1.64
C LEU A 69 3.67 1.09 1.19
N ASP A 70 3.30 0.24 2.14
CA ASP A 70 2.80 -1.10 1.88
C ASP A 70 1.30 -1.09 1.59
N VAL A 71 0.94 -1.42 0.35
CA VAL A 71 -0.46 -1.56 -0.11
C VAL A 71 -0.83 -3.03 -0.33
N SER A 72 0.07 -3.95 -0.02
CA SER A 72 -0.09 -5.37 -0.31
C SER A 72 -0.98 -6.09 0.72
N ALA A 73 -1.32 -7.34 0.43
CA ALA A 73 -1.71 -8.33 1.42
C ALA A 73 -1.19 -9.68 0.91
N ALA A 74 -0.83 -10.59 1.81
CA ALA A 74 -0.24 -11.87 1.45
C ALA A 74 -1.28 -12.99 1.52
N PHE A 75 -1.47 -13.68 0.40
CA PHE A 75 -2.36 -14.81 0.29
C PHE A 75 -1.62 -16.05 -0.22
N THR A 76 -2.07 -17.20 0.26
CA THR A 76 -1.71 -18.51 -0.31
C THR A 76 -2.47 -18.75 -1.62
N PRO A 77 -2.10 -19.78 -2.42
CA PRO A 77 -2.80 -20.10 -3.67
C PRO A 77 -4.30 -20.43 -3.49
N ASP A 78 -4.70 -20.92 -2.32
CA ASP A 78 -6.08 -21.20 -1.91
C ASP A 78 -6.79 -19.96 -1.31
N MET A 79 -6.22 -18.76 -1.47
CA MET A 79 -6.78 -17.47 -1.03
C MET A 79 -6.94 -17.32 0.49
N ALA A 80 -6.25 -18.13 1.29
CA ALA A 80 -6.12 -17.91 2.73
C ALA A 80 -5.04 -16.85 3.01
N LEU A 81 -5.11 -16.19 4.18
CA LEU A 81 -4.05 -15.28 4.63
C LEU A 81 -2.75 -16.07 4.83
N ALA A 82 -1.68 -15.66 4.17
CA ALA A 82 -0.36 -16.30 4.34
C ALA A 82 0.23 -16.07 5.74
N TYR A 83 -0.19 -15.00 6.42
CA TYR A 83 0.28 -14.60 7.73
C TYR A 83 -0.89 -14.38 8.72
N PRO A 84 -1.55 -15.46 9.20
CA PRO A 84 -2.80 -15.37 9.96
C PRO A 84 -2.67 -14.81 11.39
N ASN A 85 -1.44 -14.53 11.85
CA ASN A 85 -1.17 -13.94 13.16
C ASN A 85 -0.19 -12.75 13.05
N ASP A 86 -0.03 -12.19 11.85
CA ASP A 86 0.96 -11.16 11.57
C ASP A 86 0.53 -10.30 10.36
N SER A 87 1.42 -9.50 9.78
CA SER A 87 1.18 -8.76 8.54
C SER A 87 2.45 -8.62 7.72
N VAL A 88 2.31 -8.35 6.42
CA VAL A 88 3.44 -7.99 5.55
C VAL A 88 4.16 -6.77 6.10
N ALA A 89 3.41 -5.71 6.44
CA ALA A 89 3.98 -4.47 6.96
C ALA A 89 4.82 -4.67 8.23
N ARG A 90 4.33 -5.47 9.20
CA ARG A 90 5.08 -5.80 10.42
C ARG A 90 6.37 -6.58 10.13
N ARG A 91 6.30 -7.54 9.20
CA ARG A 91 7.47 -8.33 8.78
C ARG A 91 8.53 -7.45 8.13
N VAL A 92 8.11 -6.55 7.22
CA VAL A 92 9.00 -5.58 6.59
C VAL A 92 9.62 -4.66 7.64
N GLN A 93 8.82 -4.08 8.54
CA GLN A 93 9.33 -3.15 9.56
C GLN A 93 10.31 -3.84 10.53
N THR A 94 10.07 -5.11 10.86
CA THR A 94 10.97 -5.91 11.71
C THR A 94 12.28 -6.22 10.98
N ARG A 95 12.22 -6.55 9.69
CA ARG A 95 13.41 -6.86 8.89
C ARG A 95 14.25 -5.63 8.56
N PHE A 96 13.62 -4.48 8.34
CA PHE A 96 14.25 -3.23 7.95
C PHE A 96 13.91 -2.14 8.98
N PRO A 97 14.54 -2.15 10.17
CA PRO A 97 14.17 -1.27 11.27
C PRO A 97 14.37 0.21 10.96
N ARG A 98 15.23 0.55 10.00
CA ARG A 98 15.45 1.92 9.51
C ARG A 98 14.45 2.36 8.45
N ALA A 99 13.77 1.44 7.78
CA ALA A 99 12.70 1.81 6.86
C ALA A 99 11.50 2.31 7.66
N ARG A 100 10.77 3.29 7.14
CA ARG A 100 9.60 3.88 7.77
C ARG A 100 8.36 3.32 7.11
N VAL A 101 7.93 2.14 7.56
CA VAL A 101 6.84 1.39 6.93
C VAL A 101 5.48 1.96 7.33
N VAL A 102 4.63 2.19 6.33
CA VAL A 102 3.26 2.62 6.52
C VAL A 102 2.34 1.70 5.71
N LYS A 103 1.36 1.08 6.37
CA LYS A 103 0.29 0.32 5.72
C LYS A 103 -0.86 1.25 5.38
N SER A 104 -1.35 1.16 4.15
CA SER A 104 -2.60 1.82 3.74
C SER A 104 -3.19 1.17 2.49
N LEU A 105 -4.38 1.62 2.06
CA LEU A 105 -5.07 1.25 0.82
C LEU A 105 -5.45 -0.23 0.63
N ASN A 106 -4.90 -1.17 1.41
CA ASN A 106 -5.02 -2.61 1.17
C ASN A 106 -6.46 -3.18 1.31
N THR A 107 -7.41 -2.42 1.87
CA THR A 107 -8.77 -2.88 2.21
C THR A 107 -9.81 -2.62 1.12
N MET A 108 -9.41 -2.13 -0.06
CA MET A 108 -10.32 -1.72 -1.13
C MET A 108 -9.81 -2.11 -2.51
N ASN A 109 -10.68 -2.01 -3.52
CA ASN A 109 -10.27 -2.19 -4.91
C ASN A 109 -9.41 -1.01 -5.39
N VAL A 110 -8.47 -1.28 -6.31
CA VAL A 110 -7.57 -0.26 -6.87
C VAL A 110 -8.32 0.92 -7.51
N SER A 111 -9.50 0.71 -8.10
CA SER A 111 -10.31 1.79 -8.65
C SER A 111 -10.76 2.81 -7.59
N ILE A 112 -10.95 2.35 -6.35
CA ILE A 112 -11.31 3.20 -5.20
C ILE A 112 -10.07 3.87 -4.61
N MET A 113 -8.91 3.17 -4.61
CA MET A 113 -7.65 3.73 -4.11
C MET A 113 -7.28 5.04 -4.80
N VAL A 114 -7.45 5.10 -6.13
CA VAL A 114 -6.98 6.19 -6.99
C VAL A 114 -8.05 7.24 -7.31
N ASP A 115 -9.31 6.93 -7.05
CA ASP A 115 -10.44 7.82 -7.30
C ASP A 115 -11.58 7.52 -6.30
N PRO A 116 -11.38 7.85 -5.01
CA PRO A 116 -12.36 7.55 -3.97
C PRO A 116 -13.67 8.33 -4.13
N LEU A 117 -13.63 9.48 -4.82
CA LEU A 117 -14.72 10.45 -4.88
C LEU A 117 -15.74 10.16 -5.97
N ALA A 118 -15.43 9.33 -6.98
CA ALA A 118 -16.35 9.05 -8.06
C ALA A 118 -17.59 8.23 -7.66
N SER A 119 -17.70 7.65 -6.44
CA SER A 119 -18.91 6.90 -6.04
C SER A 119 -19.14 6.69 -4.52
N LEU A 120 -18.15 6.87 -3.63
CA LEU A 120 -18.26 6.41 -2.22
C LEU A 120 -17.66 7.44 -1.24
N SER A 121 -18.25 8.63 -1.12
CA SER A 121 -17.75 9.72 -0.26
C SER A 121 -17.62 9.36 1.24
N GLN A 122 -18.26 8.28 1.68
CA GLN A 122 -18.21 7.79 3.06
C GLN A 122 -17.13 6.72 3.30
N ALA A 123 -16.39 6.32 2.26
CA ALA A 123 -15.32 5.34 2.38
C ALA A 123 -14.27 5.76 3.40
N THR A 124 -13.73 4.80 4.16
CA THR A 124 -12.60 5.02 5.06
C THR A 124 -11.34 4.37 4.51
N VAL A 125 -10.23 5.10 4.51
CA VAL A 125 -8.89 4.56 4.29
C VAL A 125 -8.13 4.54 5.61
N PHE A 126 -7.45 3.43 5.88
CA PHE A 126 -6.73 3.23 7.13
C PHE A 126 -5.23 3.52 6.95
N VAL A 127 -4.59 4.04 7.99
CA VAL A 127 -3.14 4.27 8.04
C VAL A 127 -2.57 3.63 9.31
N SER A 128 -1.55 2.79 9.16
CA SER A 128 -0.84 2.15 10.26
C SER A 128 0.67 2.26 10.08
N GLY A 129 1.40 2.76 11.08
CA GLY A 129 2.85 2.91 11.02
C GLY A 129 3.43 3.59 12.27
N GLU A 130 4.69 3.29 12.59
CA GLU A 130 5.33 3.82 13.81
C GLU A 130 5.78 5.28 13.66
N ASN A 131 6.33 5.64 12.50
CA ASN A 131 6.90 6.96 12.27
C ASN A 131 5.81 7.97 11.88
N GLN A 132 5.67 9.05 12.66
CA GLN A 132 4.62 10.04 12.45
C GLN A 132 4.81 10.87 11.18
N ASP A 133 6.05 11.22 10.84
CA ASP A 133 6.35 12.00 9.62
C ASP A 133 6.07 11.18 8.36
N ALA A 134 6.40 9.88 8.38
CA ALA A 134 6.08 8.95 7.31
C ALA A 134 4.57 8.80 7.12
N LYS A 135 3.81 8.70 8.23
CA LYS A 135 2.35 8.71 8.16
C LYS A 135 1.82 10.03 7.62
N ALA A 136 2.38 11.17 8.04
CA ALA A 136 1.96 12.48 7.53
C ALA A 136 2.19 12.60 6.01
N ALA A 137 3.35 12.17 5.51
CA ALA A 137 3.65 12.12 4.08
C ALA A 137 2.66 11.21 3.32
N VAL A 138 2.36 10.02 3.85
CA VAL A 138 1.37 9.12 3.25
C VAL A 138 -0.03 9.73 3.26
N LYS A 139 -0.43 10.45 4.33
CA LYS A 139 -1.72 11.16 4.36
C LYS A 139 -1.79 12.28 3.30
N GLY A 140 -0.69 13.00 3.07
CA GLY A 140 -0.59 13.95 1.96
C GLY A 140 -0.76 13.26 0.61
N LEU A 141 -0.07 12.15 0.38
CA LEU A 141 -0.21 11.34 -0.84
C LEU A 141 -1.66 10.82 -1.02
N LEU A 142 -2.32 10.40 0.05
CA LEU A 142 -3.73 10.01 0.01
C LEU A 142 -4.64 11.20 -0.37
N ALA A 143 -4.37 12.40 0.15
CA ALA A 143 -5.10 13.60 -0.23
C ALA A 143 -4.96 13.91 -1.73
N ASP A 144 -3.76 13.76 -2.28
CA ASP A 144 -3.50 13.95 -3.72
C ASP A 144 -4.21 12.89 -4.60
N LEU A 145 -4.44 11.69 -4.05
CA LEU A 145 -5.29 10.67 -4.69
C LEU A 145 -6.79 11.03 -4.63
N GLY A 146 -7.19 11.92 -3.72
CA GLY A 146 -8.56 12.41 -3.54
C GLY A 146 -9.22 12.03 -2.21
N TRP A 147 -8.50 11.42 -1.27
CA TRP A 147 -9.04 11.10 0.06
C TRP A 147 -9.15 12.36 0.92
N THR A 148 -10.31 12.59 1.54
CA THR A 148 -10.48 13.72 2.45
C THR A 148 -9.84 13.43 3.80
N THR A 149 -9.48 14.46 4.55
CA THR A 149 -8.87 14.27 5.88
C THR A 149 -9.78 13.48 6.82
N GLU A 150 -11.09 13.65 6.71
CA GLU A 150 -12.11 12.97 7.52
C GLU A 150 -12.23 11.48 7.17
N SER A 151 -11.93 11.11 5.92
CA SER A 151 -11.96 9.72 5.43
C SER A 151 -10.72 8.91 5.83
N ILE A 152 -9.66 9.58 6.28
CA ILE A 152 -8.40 8.96 6.67
C ILE A 152 -8.42 8.65 8.17
N LEU A 153 -8.44 7.37 8.52
CA LEU A 153 -8.36 6.91 9.91
C LEU A 153 -6.96 6.36 10.24
N ASP A 154 -6.25 7.03 11.14
CA ASP A 154 -4.97 6.56 11.68
C ASP A 154 -5.22 5.54 12.80
N LEU A 155 -4.83 4.28 12.55
CA LEU A 155 -5.00 3.17 13.49
C LEU A 155 -3.82 3.05 14.47
N GLY A 156 -2.82 3.93 14.40
CA GLY A 156 -1.65 3.94 15.26
C GLY A 156 -0.45 3.23 14.63
N GLY A 157 0.26 2.44 15.45
CA GLY A 157 1.51 1.78 15.07
C GLY A 157 1.35 0.71 13.99
N VAL A 158 2.47 0.19 13.48
CA VAL A 158 2.51 -0.84 12.43
C VAL A 158 1.81 -2.13 12.87
N ALA A 159 1.71 -2.38 14.17
CA ALA A 159 0.98 -3.52 14.70
C ALA A 159 -0.48 -3.57 14.25
N SER A 160 -1.12 -2.42 14.03
CA SER A 160 -2.52 -2.36 13.56
C SER A 160 -2.68 -2.78 12.09
N ALA A 161 -1.60 -2.89 11.30
CA ALA A 161 -1.63 -3.38 9.93
C ALA A 161 -2.14 -4.84 9.82
N THR A 162 -1.99 -5.63 10.88
CA THR A 162 -2.60 -6.97 10.96
C THR A 162 -4.11 -6.87 10.79
N ALA A 163 -4.79 -5.94 11.47
CA ALA A 163 -6.24 -5.80 11.36
C ALA A 163 -6.69 -5.45 9.94
N THR A 164 -5.95 -4.57 9.24
CA THR A 164 -6.31 -4.16 7.87
C THR A 164 -6.04 -5.28 6.86
N GLU A 165 -4.99 -6.09 7.01
CA GLU A 165 -4.81 -7.29 6.18
C GLU A 165 -5.88 -8.34 6.45
N HIS A 166 -6.29 -8.51 7.71
CA HIS A 166 -7.34 -9.44 8.12
C HIS A 166 -8.75 -8.98 7.71
N ALA A 167 -8.90 -7.77 7.15
CA ALA A 167 -10.14 -7.37 6.48
C ALA A 167 -10.31 -8.05 5.12
N ALA A 168 -9.27 -8.71 4.56
CA ALA A 168 -9.36 -9.32 3.24
C ALA A 168 -10.40 -10.45 3.12
N PRO A 169 -10.55 -11.39 4.08
CA PRO A 169 -11.66 -12.34 4.08
C PRO A 169 -13.04 -11.65 4.02
N LEU A 170 -13.24 -10.56 4.77
CA LEU A 170 -14.47 -9.77 4.71
C LEU A 170 -14.66 -9.14 3.33
N PHE A 171 -13.60 -8.58 2.74
CA PHE A 171 -13.61 -8.03 1.38
C PHE A 171 -14.05 -9.08 0.36
N PHE A 172 -13.43 -10.27 0.36
CA PHE A 172 -13.78 -11.33 -0.60
C PHE A 172 -15.20 -11.87 -0.39
N ALA A 173 -15.63 -12.07 0.86
CA ALA A 173 -17.01 -12.46 1.15
C ALA A 173 -18.02 -11.42 0.66
N THR A 174 -17.71 -10.12 0.85
CA THR A 174 -18.54 -9.01 0.38
C THR A 174 -18.60 -8.96 -1.14
N TYR A 175 -17.46 -9.14 -1.82
CA TYR A 175 -17.41 -9.26 -3.27
C TYR A 175 -18.29 -10.42 -3.77
N LEU A 176 -18.21 -11.60 -3.16
CA LEU A 176 -19.04 -12.74 -3.54
C LEU A 176 -20.54 -12.47 -3.35
N ALA A 177 -20.92 -11.75 -2.30
CA ALA A 177 -22.31 -11.38 -2.05
C ALA A 177 -22.83 -10.31 -3.03
N LEU A 178 -22.03 -9.28 -3.31
CA LEU A 178 -22.45 -8.13 -4.13
C LEU A 178 -22.16 -8.29 -5.63
N GLN A 179 -21.29 -9.22 -6.02
CA GLN A 179 -20.82 -9.43 -7.40
C GLN A 179 -20.23 -8.16 -8.04
N THR A 180 -19.68 -7.24 -7.23
CA THR A 180 -19.03 -6.01 -7.67
C THR A 180 -17.87 -5.68 -6.75
N MET A 181 -16.84 -5.02 -7.29
CA MET A 181 -15.70 -4.49 -6.54
C MET A 181 -15.86 -3.00 -6.19
N ARG A 182 -17.01 -2.41 -6.53
CA ARG A 182 -17.37 -1.02 -6.20
C ARG A 182 -18.05 -0.92 -4.84
N PHE A 183 -17.33 -1.30 -3.79
CA PHE A 183 -17.74 -1.14 -2.40
C PHE A 183 -16.52 -0.84 -1.53
N ASN A 184 -16.73 -0.25 -0.37
CA ASN A 184 -15.67 -0.05 0.62
C ASN A 184 -16.23 -0.10 2.04
N ILE A 185 -15.34 -0.22 3.02
CA ILE A 185 -15.65 -0.07 4.44
C ILE A 185 -15.78 1.43 4.76
N ALA A 186 -16.78 1.78 5.55
CA ALA A 186 -17.00 3.12 6.09
C ALA A 186 -17.11 3.05 7.62
N ILE A 187 -16.32 3.84 8.33
CA ILE A 187 -16.44 4.01 9.78
C ILE A 187 -17.35 5.21 10.04
N THR A 188 -18.47 4.99 10.71
CA THR A 188 -19.44 6.02 11.06
C THR A 188 -19.40 6.30 12.57
N ARG A 189 -19.47 7.57 12.97
CA ARG A 189 -19.47 8.02 14.35
C ARG A 189 -20.23 9.34 14.49
#